data_AF-A0A2G8PD62-F1
#
_entry.id   AF-A0A2G8PD62-F1
#
_cell.length_a   1.000
_cell.length_b   1.000
_cell.length_c   1.000
_cell.angle_alpha   90.00
_cell.angle_beta   90.00
_cell.angle_gamma   90.00
#
_symmetry.space_group_name_H-M   'P 1'
#
loop_
_entity.id
_entity.type
_entity.pdbx_description
1 polymer ?
#
loop_
_entity_poly.entity_id
_entity_poly.type
_entity_poly.pdbx_seq_one_letter_code
_entity_poly.pdbx_strand_id
1 'polypeptide(L)'
;MAKTEQRFDYVKIGLASPERIIEWGQRTLPNGQVVGEVTKPETINYRTLKPEMDGLFCERIFGPVKDWECHCGKYKRVRHRGIVCERCGVEVTESRVRRHRMGYIKLAAPVTHVWYLKGIPSHIATLLDMPLRDVEQVVYFNAYVVVDPGNAPNLSYKQLLTEDQYLEIEDQMYEEGSELQLPENWAMIGAEAIERLLKDIDLEKEAEQLREEIASARGQKRARLIKRLRVIDNFIATGARPEWMVLRVLPVIPPDLRPMVQLDGGRFATSDLNDLYRRVINRNNRLARLQEIMAPEIIVRNEKRMLQEAVDALIDNGRRGRMVVGANNRPLKSLSDIIEGKQGRFRQNLLGKRVDYSGRSVIVVGPNLRMHQCGLPKEMAIELFQPFVIHKLIKRGIVNNIKAAKKLIQSNDPQVWDVLEDVIDGHPVLLNRAPTLHRLGIQAFEPILVEGRAIQLHPLVCPAFNADFDGDQMAVHVPLSLEAQAEARLLMLATNNILSPATGAPIITPSQDMVLGCYYLTADNPHAPDLGDRYFASLEDALIAYDRGVIGLHSKIWVRYSGPMELGKEEKESEPQIIEEPGGTRLKITNYRRIREDRDGNVISQYIRTTAGRIIFNKTVQDILSA
;
A
#
# COMPACT_ATOMS: atom_id res chain seq x y z
N MET A 1 -20.32 21.31 -7.45
CA MET A 1 -19.29 21.14 -8.49
C MET A 1 -18.75 19.74 -8.33
N ALA A 2 -19.10 18.85 -9.26
CA ALA A 2 -18.47 17.54 -9.35
C ALA A 2 -16.96 17.76 -9.44
N LYS A 3 -16.18 17.13 -8.55
CA LYS A 3 -14.73 17.11 -8.67
C LYS A 3 -14.43 16.40 -9.98
N THR A 4 -14.09 17.15 -11.01
CA THR A 4 -13.43 16.61 -12.20
C THR A 4 -12.21 15.87 -11.67
N GLU A 5 -12.22 14.54 -11.73
CA GLU A 5 -11.03 13.76 -11.42
C GLU A 5 -9.97 14.20 -12.43
N GLN A 6 -9.00 14.99 -11.97
CA GLN A 6 -7.81 15.30 -12.75
C GLN A 6 -7.03 13.99 -12.87
N ARG A 7 -7.35 13.22 -13.91
CA ARG A 7 -6.54 12.07 -14.33
C ARG A 7 -5.20 12.64 -14.80
N PHE A 8 -4.12 12.13 -14.23
CA PHE A 8 -2.76 12.45 -14.63
C PHE A 8 -2.03 11.14 -14.91
N ASP A 9 -1.22 11.13 -15.96
CA ASP A 9 -0.46 9.93 -16.37
C ASP A 9 0.95 9.92 -15.78
N TYR A 10 1.48 11.10 -15.43
CA TYR A 10 2.85 11.27 -14.97
C TYR A 10 2.93 12.08 -13.67
N VAL A 11 3.88 11.72 -12.81
CA VAL A 11 4.23 12.46 -11.61
C VAL A 11 5.69 12.89 -11.73
N LYS A 12 5.94 14.21 -11.64
CA LYS A 12 7.29 14.77 -11.62
C LYS A 12 7.62 15.25 -10.20
N ILE A 13 8.85 14.99 -9.76
CA ILE A 13 9.41 15.48 -8.50
C ILE A 13 10.61 16.37 -8.82
N GLY A 14 10.77 17.46 -8.06
CA GLY A 14 11.89 18.38 -8.20
C GLY A 14 12.09 19.21 -6.95
N LEU A 15 13.19 19.97 -6.91
CA LEU A 15 13.46 20.92 -5.83
C LEU A 15 12.44 22.06 -5.85
N ALA A 16 12.01 22.49 -4.67
CA ALA A 16 11.10 23.62 -4.51
C ALA A 16 11.92 24.89 -4.28
N SER A 17 11.75 25.89 -5.14
CA SER A 17 12.32 27.21 -4.91
C SER A 17 11.62 27.91 -3.72
N PRO A 18 12.29 28.88 -3.06
CA PRO A 18 11.67 29.65 -1.99
C PRO A 18 10.37 30.34 -2.44
N GLU A 19 10.35 30.88 -3.66
CA GLU A 19 9.19 31.51 -4.28
C GLU A 19 8.02 30.52 -4.42
N ARG A 20 8.29 29.29 -4.86
CA ARG A 20 7.29 28.24 -5.01
C ARG A 20 6.72 27.77 -3.67
N ILE A 21 7.56 27.71 -2.63
CA ILE A 21 7.10 27.41 -1.26
C ILE A 21 6.17 28.51 -0.75
N ILE A 22 6.51 29.77 -1.01
CA ILE A 22 5.65 30.92 -0.70
C ILE A 22 4.34 30.79 -1.49
N GLU A 23 4.38 30.51 -2.79
CA GLU A 23 3.17 30.34 -3.63
C GLU A 23 2.20 29.29 -3.07
N TRP A 24 2.70 28.17 -2.53
CA TRP A 24 1.86 27.13 -1.94
C TRP A 24 1.18 27.53 -0.63
N GLY A 25 1.84 28.33 0.20
CA GLY A 25 1.31 28.73 1.51
C GLY A 25 0.66 30.11 1.52
N GLN A 26 1.02 30.98 0.57
CA GLN A 26 0.49 32.33 0.45
C GLN A 26 -0.87 32.28 -0.24
N ARG A 27 -1.82 33.03 0.31
CA ARG A 27 -3.12 33.21 -0.27
C ARG A 27 -3.58 34.64 -0.12
N THR A 28 -4.15 35.19 -1.19
CA THR A 28 -4.92 36.42 -1.14
C THR A 28 -6.36 36.10 -0.75
N LEU A 29 -6.79 36.68 0.36
CA LEU A 29 -8.19 36.64 0.78
C LEU A 29 -9.05 37.52 -0.14
N PRO A 30 -10.37 37.30 -0.22
CA PRO A 30 -11.30 38.15 -0.98
C PRO A 30 -11.25 39.65 -0.67
N ASN A 31 -10.75 40.03 0.52
CA ASN A 31 -10.55 41.43 0.92
C ASN A 31 -9.19 42.02 0.48
N GLY A 32 -8.41 41.30 -0.33
CA GLY A 32 -7.08 41.70 -0.79
C GLY A 32 -5.94 41.40 0.19
N GLN A 33 -6.23 40.91 1.41
CA GLN A 33 -5.19 40.62 2.40
C GLN A 33 -4.42 39.35 2.07
N VAL A 34 -3.09 39.44 2.08
CA VAL A 34 -2.20 38.29 1.96
C VAL A 34 -2.08 37.58 3.30
N VAL A 35 -2.32 36.27 3.33
CA VAL A 35 -2.16 35.39 4.50
C VAL A 35 -1.36 34.15 4.12
N GLY A 36 -0.70 33.51 5.08
CA GLY A 36 0.10 32.30 4.82
C GLY A 36 1.26 32.09 5.79
N GLU A 37 1.78 33.20 6.31
CA GLU A 37 2.93 33.20 7.20
C GLU A 37 2.55 32.85 8.65
N VAL A 38 3.24 31.86 9.22
CA VAL A 38 3.10 31.47 10.62
C VAL A 38 4.21 32.14 11.43
N THR A 39 3.83 33.07 12.31
CA THR A 39 4.79 33.84 13.12
C THR A 39 4.84 33.36 14.56
N LYS A 40 3.73 32.84 15.09
CA LYS A 40 3.59 32.51 16.49
C LYS A 40 3.77 31.01 16.75
N PRO A 41 4.47 30.61 17.84
CA PRO A 41 4.64 29.21 18.20
C PRO A 41 3.40 28.61 18.86
N GLU A 42 2.45 29.43 19.33
CA GLU A 42 1.28 28.93 20.05
C GLU A 42 0.37 28.09 19.15
N THR A 43 -0.31 27.11 19.76
CA THR A 43 -1.21 26.20 19.05
C THR A 43 -2.67 26.55 19.31
N ILE A 44 -3.17 26.23 20.50
CA ILE A 44 -4.51 26.56 20.99
C ILE A 44 -4.41 27.30 22.32
N ASN A 45 -5.39 28.15 22.59
CA ASN A 45 -5.52 28.80 23.87
C ASN A 45 -6.08 27.80 24.90
N TYR A 46 -5.38 27.62 26.03
CA TYR A 46 -5.77 26.65 27.06
C TYR A 46 -7.09 26.98 27.76
N ARG A 47 -7.52 28.25 27.79
CA ARG A 47 -8.78 28.66 28.45
C ARG A 47 -9.98 28.53 27.52
N THR A 48 -9.84 29.01 26.28
CA THR A 48 -10.96 29.05 25.33
C THR A 48 -11.03 27.83 24.43
N LEU A 49 -9.97 27.00 24.42
CA LEU A 49 -9.78 25.85 23.53
C LEU A 49 -9.84 26.21 22.03
N LYS A 50 -9.76 27.51 21.71
CA LYS A 50 -9.76 27.99 20.34
C LYS A 50 -8.32 28.11 19.81
N PRO A 51 -8.09 27.93 18.50
CA PRO A 51 -6.79 28.16 17.88
C PRO A 51 -6.31 29.59 18.08
N GLU A 52 -5.01 29.75 18.35
CA GLU A 52 -4.40 31.08 18.44
C GLU A 52 -4.20 31.69 17.04
N MET A 53 -4.39 33.00 16.95
CA MET A 53 -4.18 33.75 15.70
C MET A 53 -2.69 33.84 15.38
N ASP A 54 -2.35 33.63 14.10
CA ASP A 54 -0.98 33.54 13.55
C ASP A 54 -0.12 32.41 14.11
N GLY A 55 -0.72 31.54 14.92
CA GLY A 55 -0.11 30.33 15.44
C GLY A 55 -0.20 29.14 14.48
N LEU A 56 0.25 27.99 14.99
CA LEU A 56 0.30 26.73 14.23
C LEU A 56 -1.08 26.18 13.83
N PHE A 57 -2.17 26.62 14.46
CA PHE A 57 -3.52 26.17 14.13
C PHE A 57 -4.43 27.30 13.63
N CYS A 58 -3.83 28.46 13.31
CA CYS A 58 -4.51 29.70 12.94
C CYS A 58 -5.62 29.49 11.90
N GLU A 59 -6.84 29.92 12.24
CA GLU A 59 -8.00 29.81 11.35
C GLU A 59 -7.92 30.76 10.15
N ARG A 60 -7.20 31.88 10.28
CA ARG A 60 -7.01 32.84 9.19
C ARG A 60 -6.13 32.26 8.07
N ILE A 61 -5.11 31.49 8.43
CA ILE A 61 -4.17 30.86 7.50
C ILE A 61 -4.77 29.57 6.93
N PHE A 62 -5.13 28.63 7.80
CA PHE A 62 -5.51 27.28 7.38
C PHE A 62 -7.01 27.11 7.08
N GLY A 63 -7.86 28.06 7.48
CA GLY A 63 -9.31 27.98 7.35
C GLY A 63 -10.03 27.64 8.67
N PRO A 64 -11.38 27.65 8.68
CA PRO A 64 -12.18 27.58 9.90
C PRO A 64 -12.19 26.17 10.52
N VAL A 65 -12.27 26.08 11.86
CA VAL A 65 -12.34 24.78 12.57
C VAL A 65 -13.68 24.09 12.35
N LYS A 66 -14.77 24.86 12.28
CA LYS A 66 -16.13 24.36 12.07
C LYS A 66 -16.64 24.80 10.70
N ASP A 67 -17.47 23.95 10.10
CA ASP A 67 -18.04 24.25 8.79
C ASP A 67 -18.89 25.53 8.82
N TRP A 68 -18.60 26.46 7.91
CA TRP A 68 -19.35 27.70 7.73
C TRP A 68 -19.43 28.60 8.99
N GLU A 69 -18.43 28.52 9.87
CA GLU A 69 -18.34 29.35 11.07
C GLU A 69 -16.96 30.02 11.17
N CYS A 70 -16.94 31.34 11.38
CA CYS A 70 -15.70 32.08 11.64
C CYS A 70 -15.26 31.96 13.11
N HIS A 71 -13.98 32.16 13.39
CA HIS A 71 -13.38 32.09 14.74
C HIS A 71 -14.15 32.86 15.84
N CYS A 72 -14.61 34.09 15.53
CA CYS A 72 -15.31 34.94 16.50
C CYS A 72 -16.81 34.60 16.64
N GLY A 73 -17.37 33.79 15.74
CA GLY A 73 -18.78 33.43 15.72
C GLY A 73 -19.74 34.52 15.20
N LYS A 74 -19.25 35.65 14.68
CA LYS A 74 -20.08 36.71 14.05
C LYS A 74 -20.85 36.16 12.84
N TYR A 75 -20.15 35.46 11.95
CA TYR A 75 -20.72 34.80 10.79
C TYR A 75 -20.84 33.29 11.04
N LYS A 76 -22.07 32.79 10.92
CA LYS A 76 -22.43 31.37 11.04
C LYS A 76 -23.40 30.98 9.93
N ARG A 77 -23.37 29.70 9.54
CA ARG A 77 -24.22 29.08 8.52
C ARG A 77 -23.78 29.39 7.09
N VAL A 78 -24.25 28.56 6.16
CA VAL A 78 -23.87 28.53 4.74
C VAL A 78 -24.15 29.86 4.00
N ARG A 79 -25.10 30.67 4.46
CA ARG A 79 -25.50 31.94 3.83
C ARG A 79 -24.35 32.96 3.68
N HIS A 80 -23.33 32.87 4.53
CA HIS A 80 -22.18 33.79 4.51
C HIS A 80 -20.95 33.19 3.80
N ARG A 81 -21.16 32.20 2.92
CA ARG A 81 -20.11 31.53 2.16
C ARG A 81 -19.22 32.54 1.43
N GLY A 82 -17.91 32.39 1.60
CA GLY A 82 -16.89 33.19 0.90
C GLY A 82 -16.69 34.60 1.48
N ILE A 83 -17.46 34.99 2.51
CA ILE A 83 -17.25 36.26 3.20
C ILE A 83 -16.06 36.12 4.16
N VAL A 84 -15.18 37.12 4.16
CA VAL A 84 -14.10 37.26 5.15
C VAL A 84 -14.62 38.06 6.33
N CYS A 85 -14.45 37.52 7.54
CA CYS A 85 -14.92 38.22 8.72
C CYS A 85 -14.09 39.47 9.02
N GLU A 86 -14.72 40.65 9.11
CA GLU A 86 -14.05 41.91 9.47
C GLU A 86 -13.36 41.88 10.84
N ARG A 87 -13.90 41.10 11.79
CA ARG A 87 -13.40 41.07 13.18
C ARG A 87 -12.21 40.13 13.35
N CYS A 88 -12.21 38.98 12.68
CA CYS A 88 -11.20 37.94 12.89
C CYS A 88 -10.41 37.56 11.63
N GLY A 89 -10.73 38.13 10.47
CA GLY A 89 -10.04 37.86 9.19
C GLY A 89 -10.21 36.44 8.66
N VAL A 90 -11.11 35.64 9.24
CA VAL A 90 -11.34 34.24 8.83
C VAL A 90 -12.37 34.19 7.71
N GLU A 91 -12.03 33.49 6.64
CA GLU A 91 -12.95 33.17 5.55
C GLU A 91 -13.95 32.10 5.97
N VAL A 92 -15.24 32.35 5.74
CA VAL A 92 -16.31 31.39 6.03
C VAL A 92 -16.41 30.36 4.89
N THR A 93 -15.88 29.17 5.15
CA THR A 93 -15.83 28.03 4.21
C THR A 93 -15.95 26.70 4.96
N GLU A 94 -15.82 25.58 4.27
CA GLU A 94 -15.79 24.24 4.88
C GLU A 94 -14.50 24.02 5.67
N SER A 95 -14.58 23.32 6.80
CA SER A 95 -13.42 22.98 7.63
C SER A 95 -12.42 22.07 6.91
N ARG A 96 -12.87 21.26 5.95
CA ARG A 96 -12.05 20.34 5.16
C ARG A 96 -10.87 21.03 4.46
N VAL A 97 -10.95 22.33 4.18
CA VAL A 97 -9.84 23.08 3.59
C VAL A 97 -8.58 23.07 4.47
N ARG A 98 -8.73 22.88 5.79
CA ARG A 98 -7.63 22.77 6.77
C ARG A 98 -6.75 21.54 6.58
N ARG A 99 -7.19 20.56 5.78
CA ARG A 99 -6.39 19.41 5.37
C ARG A 99 -5.53 19.68 4.15
N HIS A 100 -5.85 20.70 3.37
CA HIS A 100 -5.23 20.97 2.08
C HIS A 100 -4.37 22.25 2.06
N ARG A 101 -4.71 23.26 2.88
CA ARG A 101 -3.98 24.54 2.92
C ARG A 101 -2.69 24.40 3.71
N MET A 102 -1.57 24.76 3.07
CA MET A 102 -0.25 24.85 3.72
C MET A 102 -0.03 26.25 4.27
N GLY A 103 0.95 26.40 5.16
CA GLY A 103 1.50 27.69 5.56
C GLY A 103 3.00 27.69 5.30
N TYR A 104 3.67 28.79 5.62
CA TYR A 104 5.13 28.85 5.57
C TYR A 104 5.69 29.69 6.72
N ILE A 105 6.97 29.49 7.02
CA ILE A 105 7.76 30.27 7.97
C ILE A 105 8.92 30.90 7.18
N LYS A 106 9.07 32.22 7.26
CA LYS A 106 10.27 32.90 6.76
C LYS A 106 11.37 32.75 7.80
N LEU A 107 12.50 32.18 7.39
CA LEU A 107 13.64 32.00 8.29
C LEU A 107 14.45 33.29 8.34
N ALA A 108 14.89 33.68 9.54
CA ALA A 108 15.71 34.86 9.77
C ALA A 108 17.16 34.67 9.29
N ALA A 109 17.59 33.42 9.11
CA ALA A 109 18.86 33.05 8.48
C ALA A 109 18.63 31.84 7.56
N PRO A 110 19.42 31.69 6.48
CA PRO A 110 19.37 30.51 5.62
C PRO A 110 19.77 29.26 6.41
N VAL A 111 19.17 28.12 6.05
CA VAL A 111 19.37 26.83 6.71
C VAL A 111 19.55 25.75 5.66
N THR A 112 20.61 24.95 5.74
CA THR A 112 20.81 23.84 4.79
C THR A 112 19.80 22.72 5.02
N HIS A 113 19.34 22.09 3.94
CA HIS A 113 18.45 20.94 4.06
C HIS A 113 19.26 19.66 4.40
N VAL A 114 18.91 19.02 5.52
CA VAL A 114 19.66 17.88 6.09
C VAL A 114 19.85 16.70 5.13
N TRP A 115 18.86 16.38 4.28
CA TRP A 115 18.98 15.30 3.28
C TRP A 115 20.10 15.53 2.26
N TYR A 116 20.30 16.77 1.80
CA TYR A 116 21.33 17.07 0.79
C TYR A 116 22.71 17.27 1.43
N LEU A 117 22.75 17.65 2.71
CA LEU A 117 23.98 17.77 3.49
C LEU A 117 24.50 16.40 3.94
N LYS A 118 23.69 15.61 4.66
CA LYS A 118 24.07 14.31 5.27
C LYS A 118 23.58 13.10 4.47
N GLY A 119 23.19 13.31 3.21
CA GLY A 119 22.93 12.21 2.27
C GLY A 119 24.17 11.38 2.02
N ILE A 120 24.00 10.10 1.68
CA ILE A 120 25.10 9.26 1.17
C ILE A 120 24.75 8.89 -0.27
N PRO A 121 25.37 9.54 -1.28
CA PRO A 121 26.36 10.62 -1.19
C PRO A 121 25.74 11.98 -0.81
N SER A 122 26.57 12.90 -0.29
CA SER A 122 26.15 14.28 0.01
C SER A 122 26.19 15.10 -1.26
N HIS A 123 25.04 15.63 -1.68
CA HIS A 123 24.93 16.40 -2.92
C HIS A 123 25.64 17.75 -2.81
N ILE A 124 25.53 18.42 -1.67
CA ILE A 124 26.21 19.71 -1.43
C ILE A 124 27.72 19.53 -1.46
N ALA A 125 28.25 18.54 -0.72
CA ALA A 125 29.69 18.27 -0.69
C ALA A 125 30.24 17.87 -2.07
N THR A 126 29.48 17.06 -2.82
CA THR A 126 29.86 16.64 -4.18
C THR A 126 29.90 17.82 -5.14
N LEU A 127 28.95 18.75 -5.06
CA LEU A 127 28.90 19.94 -5.92
C LEU A 127 30.03 20.92 -5.62
N LEU A 128 30.29 21.18 -4.33
CA LEU A 128 31.36 22.08 -3.89
C LEU A 128 32.77 21.50 -4.06
N ASP A 129 32.88 20.19 -4.33
CA ASP A 129 34.13 19.41 -4.32
C ASP A 129 34.89 19.42 -2.99
N MET A 130 34.16 19.63 -1.89
CA MET A 130 34.70 19.63 -0.54
C MET A 130 34.38 18.30 0.17
N PRO A 131 35.24 17.83 1.10
CA PRO A 131 34.89 16.73 1.99
C PRO A 131 33.63 17.03 2.81
N LEU A 132 32.82 16.00 3.10
CA LEU A 132 31.59 16.16 3.90
C LEU A 132 31.87 16.76 5.29
N ARG A 133 32.94 16.32 5.95
CA ARG A 133 33.33 16.81 7.28
C ARG A 133 33.54 18.31 7.29
N ASP A 134 34.15 18.82 6.23
CA ASP A 134 34.53 20.23 6.06
C ASP A 134 33.27 21.08 5.86
N VAL A 135 32.36 20.63 5.00
CA VAL A 135 31.05 21.28 4.81
C VAL A 135 30.22 21.27 6.10
N GLU A 136 30.24 20.18 6.87
CA GLU A 136 29.56 20.14 8.17
C GLU A 136 30.15 21.14 9.18
N GLN A 137 31.47 21.31 9.22
CA GLN A 137 32.11 22.29 10.09
C GLN A 137 31.67 23.73 9.76
N VAL A 138 31.54 24.06 8.47
CA VAL A 138 31.04 25.38 8.04
C VAL A 138 29.58 25.55 8.44
N VAL A 139 28.71 24.59 8.10
CA VAL A 139 27.25 24.68 8.36
C VAL A 139 26.93 24.84 9.84
N TYR A 140 27.67 24.14 10.72
CA TYR A 140 27.43 24.17 12.17
C TYR A 140 28.27 25.19 12.93
N PHE A 141 28.82 26.19 12.23
CA PHE A 141 29.53 27.34 12.81
C PHE A 141 30.80 26.96 13.59
N ASN A 142 31.59 25.99 13.11
CA ASN A 142 32.88 25.61 13.71
C ASN A 142 34.10 26.16 12.94
N ALA A 143 33.97 26.42 11.64
CA ALA A 143 35.07 26.90 10.80
C ALA A 143 34.53 27.85 9.72
N TYR A 144 35.35 28.81 9.29
CA TYR A 144 35.04 29.70 8.17
C TYR A 144 35.47 29.08 6.85
N VAL A 145 34.84 29.50 5.77
CA VAL A 145 35.24 29.16 4.40
C VAL A 145 35.50 30.43 3.60
N VAL A 146 36.60 30.45 2.88
CA VAL A 146 36.97 31.55 1.98
C VAL A 146 36.07 31.51 0.75
N VAL A 147 35.31 32.60 0.54
CA VAL A 147 34.44 32.80 -0.60
C VAL A 147 35.13 33.65 -1.67
N ASP A 148 35.90 34.65 -1.27
CA ASP A 148 36.67 35.48 -2.20
C ASP A 148 38.08 35.73 -1.64
N PRO A 149 39.13 35.16 -2.24
CA PRO A 149 40.50 35.33 -1.77
C PRO A 149 41.10 36.70 -2.11
N GLY A 150 40.42 37.55 -2.90
CA GLY A 150 40.90 38.88 -3.28
C GLY A 150 42.34 38.88 -3.81
N ASN A 151 43.19 39.76 -3.25
CA ASN A 151 44.61 39.88 -3.63
C ASN A 151 45.57 39.13 -2.68
N ALA A 152 45.06 38.29 -1.78
CA ALA A 152 45.90 37.62 -0.78
C ALA A 152 46.56 36.36 -1.39
N PRO A 153 47.90 36.25 -1.44
CA PRO A 153 48.59 35.11 -2.05
C PRO A 153 48.45 33.81 -1.23
N ASN A 154 48.15 33.93 0.06
CA ASN A 154 48.07 32.78 0.99
C ASN A 154 46.66 32.21 1.12
N LEU A 155 45.66 32.79 0.44
CA LEU A 155 44.26 32.36 0.49
C LEU A 155 43.84 31.70 -0.82
N SER A 156 43.19 30.55 -0.71
CA SER A 156 42.58 29.85 -1.83
C SER A 156 41.06 29.79 -1.69
N TYR A 157 40.36 29.84 -2.83
CA TYR A 157 38.91 29.69 -2.85
C TYR A 157 38.49 28.34 -2.23
N LYS A 158 37.46 28.34 -1.37
CA LYS A 158 36.98 27.19 -0.59
C LYS A 158 37.96 26.65 0.46
N GLN A 159 39.01 27.38 0.80
CA GLN A 159 39.87 27.05 1.92
C GLN A 159 39.12 27.19 3.24
N LEU A 160 39.30 26.22 4.13
CA LEU A 160 38.81 26.30 5.51
C LEU A 160 39.79 27.08 6.38
N LEU A 161 39.26 27.93 7.25
CA LEU A 161 40.01 28.67 8.24
C LEU A 161 39.44 28.39 9.64
N THR A 162 40.33 28.19 10.61
CA THR A 162 39.96 28.20 12.03
C THR A 162 39.67 29.63 12.49
N GLU A 163 39.07 29.77 13.66
CA GLU A 163 38.79 31.10 14.25
C GLU A 163 40.09 31.88 14.48
N ASP A 164 41.14 31.23 14.99
CA ASP A 164 42.45 31.86 15.21
C ASP A 164 43.08 32.34 13.89
N GLN A 165 43.04 31.51 12.83
CA GLN A 165 43.57 31.89 11.51
C GLN A 165 42.78 33.03 10.88
N TYR A 166 41.45 33.04 11.05
CA TYR A 166 40.61 34.12 10.58
C TYR A 166 40.99 35.44 11.25
N LEU A 167 41.19 35.42 12.58
CA LEU A 167 41.61 36.60 13.35
C LEU A 167 43.02 37.06 12.96
N GLU A 168 43.97 36.14 12.79
CA GLU A 168 45.34 36.49 12.34
C GLU A 168 45.34 37.19 10.98
N ILE A 169 44.51 36.74 10.03
CA ILE A 169 44.38 37.35 8.71
C ILE A 169 43.65 38.70 8.81
N GLU A 170 42.61 38.77 9.64
CA GLU A 170 41.86 40.01 9.88
C GLU A 170 42.77 41.07 10.51
N ASP A 171 43.59 40.72 11.50
CA ASP A 171 44.58 41.60 12.12
C ASP A 171 45.61 42.10 11.08
N GLN A 172 46.13 41.21 10.22
CA GLN A 172 47.04 41.58 9.13
C GLN A 172 46.42 42.54 8.11
N MET A 173 45.10 42.48 7.88
CA MET A 173 44.42 43.45 7.01
C MET A 173 44.44 44.86 7.61
N TYR A 174 44.31 44.99 8.93
CA TYR A 174 44.24 46.28 9.63
C TYR A 174 45.61 46.85 10.04
N GLU A 175 46.72 46.13 9.80
CA GLU A 175 48.08 46.65 10.02
C GLU A 175 48.40 47.84 9.09
N GLU A 176 48.97 48.91 9.65
CA GLU A 176 49.37 50.11 8.91
C GLU A 176 50.45 49.79 7.86
N GLY A 177 50.10 49.91 6.58
CA GLY A 177 51.00 49.63 5.45
C GLY A 177 50.74 48.31 4.72
N SER A 178 49.68 47.58 5.07
CA SER A 178 49.29 46.36 4.36
C SER A 178 48.75 46.67 2.94
N GLU A 179 49.19 45.89 1.94
CA GLU A 179 48.63 45.91 0.58
C GLU A 179 47.40 44.98 0.45
N LEU A 180 46.97 44.36 1.55
CA LEU A 180 45.95 43.32 1.58
C LEU A 180 44.54 43.94 1.51
N GLN A 181 43.97 44.00 0.31
CA GLN A 181 42.57 44.39 0.10
C GLN A 181 41.70 43.15 -0.08
N LEU A 182 40.93 42.82 0.95
CA LEU A 182 39.91 41.77 0.91
C LEU A 182 38.51 42.38 1.03
N PRO A 183 37.49 41.86 0.33
CA PRO A 183 36.10 42.29 0.50
C PRO A 183 35.60 42.05 1.94
N GLU A 184 34.61 42.83 2.42
CA GLU A 184 34.03 42.64 3.78
C GLU A 184 33.56 41.19 4.04
N ASN A 185 33.11 40.46 3.01
CA ASN A 185 32.66 39.07 3.11
C ASN A 185 33.61 38.10 2.39
N TRP A 186 34.92 38.26 2.58
CA TRP A 186 35.96 37.41 1.97
C TRP A 186 35.93 35.98 2.53
N ALA A 187 35.67 35.82 3.84
CA ALA A 187 35.40 34.55 4.49
C ALA A 187 34.04 34.57 5.20
N MET A 188 33.27 33.50 5.05
CA MET A 188 31.92 33.40 5.61
C MET A 188 31.76 32.09 6.38
N ILE A 189 30.74 32.03 7.23
CA ILE A 189 30.43 30.85 8.04
C ILE A 189 28.93 30.52 8.00
N GLY A 190 28.59 29.25 8.22
CA GLY A 190 27.21 28.77 8.26
C GLY A 190 26.62 28.46 6.89
N ALA A 191 25.31 28.22 6.88
CA ALA A 191 24.56 27.92 5.67
C ALA A 191 24.56 29.07 4.63
N GLU A 192 24.81 30.31 5.07
CA GLU A 192 24.91 31.49 4.20
C GLU A 192 26.16 31.42 3.31
N ALA A 193 27.28 30.96 3.86
CA ALA A 193 28.50 30.71 3.09
C ALA A 193 28.26 29.64 2.02
N ILE A 194 27.58 28.55 2.39
CA ILE A 194 27.22 27.47 1.46
C ILE A 194 26.27 27.96 0.37
N GLU A 195 25.27 28.78 0.70
CA GLU A 195 24.36 29.38 -0.28
C GLU A 195 25.12 30.22 -1.32
N ARG A 196 26.07 31.05 -0.87
CA ARG A 196 26.89 31.88 -1.77
C ARG A 196 27.80 31.03 -2.66
N LEU A 197 28.53 30.08 -2.07
CA LEU A 197 29.39 29.16 -2.84
C LEU A 197 28.60 28.35 -3.88
N LEU A 198 27.36 27.96 -3.58
CA LEU A 198 26.49 27.25 -4.53
C LEU A 198 25.98 28.15 -5.65
N LYS A 199 25.73 29.43 -5.36
CA LYS A 199 25.27 30.43 -6.33
C LYS A 199 26.38 30.83 -7.30
N ASP A 200 27.62 30.81 -6.86
CA ASP A 200 28.79 31.19 -7.66
C ASP A 200 29.21 30.09 -8.66
N ILE A 201 28.64 28.88 -8.57
CA ILE A 201 28.94 27.77 -9.49
C ILE A 201 28.19 27.97 -10.81
N ASP A 202 28.94 28.15 -11.89
CA ASP A 202 28.43 28.06 -13.26
C ASP A 202 28.39 26.59 -13.70
N LEU A 203 27.20 25.99 -13.68
CA LEU A 203 27.00 24.57 -13.94
C LEU A 203 27.46 24.14 -15.32
N GLU A 204 27.27 24.98 -16.34
CA GLU A 204 27.60 24.63 -17.72
C GLU A 204 29.12 24.59 -17.93
N LYS A 205 29.82 25.64 -17.46
CA LYS A 205 31.29 25.71 -17.53
C LYS A 205 31.96 24.62 -16.71
N GLU A 206 31.48 24.35 -15.50
CA GLU A 206 32.01 23.28 -14.66
C GLU A 206 31.76 21.89 -15.27
N ALA A 207 30.63 21.68 -15.95
CA ALA A 207 30.39 20.43 -16.66
C ALA A 207 31.38 20.19 -17.80
N GLU A 208 31.71 21.23 -18.57
CA GLU A 208 32.72 21.16 -19.64
C GLU A 208 34.11 20.87 -19.09
N GLN A 209 34.55 21.61 -18.08
CA GLN A 209 35.84 21.39 -17.41
C GLN A 209 35.96 19.96 -16.86
N LEU A 210 34.91 19.46 -16.19
CA LEU A 210 34.90 18.09 -15.67
C LEU A 210 34.98 17.04 -16.78
N ARG A 211 34.37 17.26 -17.94
CA ARG A 211 34.48 16.32 -19.08
C ARG A 211 35.91 16.23 -19.60
N GLU A 212 36.63 17.35 -19.66
CA GLU A 212 38.06 17.38 -20.03
C GLU A 212 38.94 16.69 -18.97
N GLU A 213 38.71 16.99 -17.69
CA GLU A 213 39.45 16.35 -16.59
C GLU A 213 39.24 14.83 -16.53
N ILE A 214 38.01 14.36 -16.83
CA ILE A 214 37.70 12.93 -16.86
C ILE A 214 38.48 12.20 -17.97
N ALA A 215 38.77 12.87 -19.09
CA ALA A 215 39.55 12.29 -20.19
C ALA A 215 41.01 12.03 -19.78
N SER A 216 41.59 12.89 -18.95
CA SER A 216 42.97 12.76 -18.46
C SER A 216 43.10 11.95 -17.16
N ALA A 217 42.07 11.91 -16.31
CA ALA A 217 42.10 11.25 -15.02
C ALA A 217 42.00 9.71 -15.12
N ARG A 218 42.73 8.99 -14.24
CA ARG A 218 42.67 7.52 -14.10
C ARG A 218 42.32 7.11 -12.66
N GLY A 219 41.81 5.88 -12.50
CA GLY A 219 41.54 5.27 -11.19
C GLY A 219 40.41 5.94 -10.39
N GLN A 220 40.61 6.10 -9.07
CA GLN A 220 39.60 6.63 -8.14
C GLN A 220 39.23 8.09 -8.40
N LYS A 221 40.19 8.92 -8.85
CA LYS A 221 39.93 10.34 -9.20
C LYS A 221 38.88 10.44 -10.30
N ARG A 222 39.00 9.62 -11.35
CA ARG A 222 38.02 9.56 -12.45
C ARG A 222 36.62 9.18 -11.95
N ALA A 223 36.52 8.22 -11.03
CA ALA A 223 35.23 7.82 -10.46
C ALA A 223 34.56 8.93 -9.65
N ARG A 224 35.34 9.76 -8.92
CA ARG A 224 34.83 10.94 -8.20
C ARG A 224 34.31 12.00 -9.16
N LEU A 225 35.09 12.33 -10.20
CA LEU A 225 34.72 13.32 -11.21
C LEU A 225 33.46 12.91 -11.97
N ILE A 226 33.32 11.64 -12.37
CA ILE A 226 32.10 11.13 -13.02
C ILE A 226 30.87 11.29 -12.12
N LYS A 227 31.00 11.02 -10.81
CA LYS A 227 29.90 11.22 -9.85
C LYS A 227 29.50 12.69 -9.76
N ARG A 228 30.48 13.61 -9.74
CA ARG A 228 30.24 15.06 -9.71
C ARG A 228 29.57 15.55 -10.99
N LEU A 229 30.11 15.19 -12.15
CA LEU A 229 29.53 15.51 -13.46
C LEU A 229 28.08 15.03 -13.57
N ARG A 230 27.79 13.79 -13.13
CA ARG A 230 26.42 13.25 -13.15
C ARG A 230 25.44 14.09 -12.33
N VAL A 231 25.86 14.63 -11.18
CA VAL A 231 25.00 15.51 -10.36
C VAL A 231 24.76 16.82 -11.10
N ILE A 232 25.79 17.43 -11.68
CA ILE A 232 25.69 18.69 -12.42
C ILE A 232 24.79 18.53 -13.66
N ASP A 233 24.99 17.49 -14.47
CA ASP A 233 24.16 17.19 -15.63
C ASP A 233 22.68 17.03 -15.25
N ASN A 234 22.38 16.44 -14.09
CA ASN A 234 21.00 16.34 -13.59
C ASN A 234 20.41 17.71 -13.20
N PHE A 235 21.20 18.63 -12.64
CA PHE A 235 20.75 20.00 -12.35
C PHE A 235 20.46 20.77 -13.64
N ILE A 236 21.35 20.66 -14.64
CA ILE A 236 21.17 21.26 -15.97
C ILE A 236 19.90 20.71 -16.63
N ALA A 237 19.73 19.38 -16.66
CA ALA A 237 18.57 18.74 -17.28
C ALA A 237 17.24 19.08 -16.59
N THR A 238 17.24 19.33 -15.28
CA THR A 238 16.02 19.68 -14.54
C THR A 238 15.73 21.18 -14.52
N GLY A 239 16.71 22.03 -14.87
CA GLY A 239 16.64 23.49 -14.72
C GLY A 239 16.56 23.94 -13.26
N ALA A 240 16.89 23.06 -12.32
CA ALA A 240 16.90 23.39 -10.90
C ALA A 240 18.20 24.13 -10.55
N ARG A 241 18.13 25.04 -9.59
CA ARG A 241 19.33 25.75 -9.13
C ARG A 241 19.90 25.13 -7.85
N PRO A 242 21.23 25.00 -7.71
CA PRO A 242 21.85 24.35 -6.55
C PRO A 242 21.53 25.03 -5.21
N GLU A 243 21.38 26.35 -5.20
CA GLU A 243 21.09 27.13 -4.00
C GLU A 243 19.73 26.79 -3.36
N TRP A 244 18.80 26.17 -4.11
CA TRP A 244 17.50 25.72 -3.56
C TRP A 244 17.63 24.58 -2.54
N MET A 245 18.81 23.97 -2.40
CA MET A 245 19.10 23.05 -1.28
C MET A 245 19.26 23.78 0.07
N VAL A 246 19.41 25.10 0.04
CA VAL A 246 19.43 25.97 1.22
C VAL A 246 18.07 26.64 1.37
N LEU A 247 17.43 26.40 2.50
CA LEU A 247 16.09 26.88 2.81
C LEU A 247 16.16 28.29 3.40
N ARG A 248 15.50 29.24 2.72
CA ARG A 248 15.11 30.55 3.31
C ARG A 248 13.68 30.57 3.82
N VAL A 249 12.85 29.68 3.28
CA VAL A 249 11.43 29.57 3.62
C VAL A 249 11.13 28.10 3.90
N LEU A 250 10.49 27.83 5.03
CA LEU A 250 10.14 26.48 5.46
C LEU A 250 8.62 26.29 5.36
N PRO A 251 8.12 25.29 4.60
CA PRO A 251 6.69 25.00 4.56
C PRO A 251 6.19 24.39 5.89
N VAL A 252 4.97 24.76 6.27
CA VAL A 252 4.24 24.21 7.42
C VAL A 252 3.11 23.33 6.90
N ILE A 253 3.11 22.06 7.31
CA ILE A 253 2.06 21.14 6.90
C ILE A 253 0.68 21.57 7.47
N PRO A 254 -0.42 21.25 6.76
CA PRO A 254 -1.78 21.54 7.21
C PRO A 254 -2.08 20.95 8.61
N PRO A 255 -2.85 21.65 9.46
CA PRO A 255 -3.10 21.24 10.85
C PRO A 255 -3.81 19.89 10.99
N ASP A 256 -4.68 19.51 10.05
CA ASP A 256 -5.38 18.22 10.11
C ASP A 256 -4.46 17.02 9.84
N LEU A 257 -3.26 17.25 9.29
CA LEU A 257 -2.22 16.22 9.17
C LEU A 257 -1.33 16.11 10.42
N ARG A 258 -1.47 17.06 11.35
CA ARG A 258 -0.79 17.10 12.66
C ARG A 258 -1.79 17.42 13.78
N PRO A 259 -2.84 16.60 13.95
CA PRO A 259 -3.97 16.94 14.80
C PRO A 259 -3.57 17.08 16.27
N MET A 260 -4.36 17.87 16.99
CA MET A 260 -4.42 17.84 18.45
C MET A 260 -5.84 17.44 18.83
N VAL A 261 -5.97 16.31 19.51
CA VAL A 261 -7.26 15.73 19.89
C VAL A 261 -7.41 15.84 21.39
N GLN A 262 -8.54 16.37 21.83
CA GLN A 262 -8.88 16.38 23.24
C GLN A 262 -9.30 14.96 23.65
N LEU A 263 -8.65 14.43 24.68
CA LEU A 263 -9.01 13.18 25.34
C LEU A 263 -9.94 13.48 26.52
N ASP A 264 -10.65 12.43 26.98
CA ASP A 264 -11.45 12.50 28.19
C ASP A 264 -10.58 12.92 29.39
N GLY A 265 -11.10 13.81 30.22
CA GLY A 265 -10.36 14.41 31.33
C GLY A 265 -9.55 15.67 30.99
N GLY A 266 -9.80 16.30 29.83
CA GLY A 266 -9.22 17.61 29.48
C GLY A 266 -7.74 17.57 29.06
N ARG A 267 -7.18 16.37 28.85
CA ARG A 267 -5.84 16.19 28.30
C ARG A 267 -5.88 16.33 26.78
N PHE A 268 -4.75 16.73 26.20
CA PHE A 268 -4.60 16.81 24.74
C PHE A 268 -3.57 15.78 24.27
N ALA A 269 -3.95 14.97 23.28
CA ALA A 269 -3.01 14.18 22.49
C ALA A 269 -2.57 15.03 21.30
N THR A 270 -1.27 15.33 21.23
CA THR A 270 -0.69 16.18 20.18
C THR A 270 0.22 15.35 19.27
N SER A 271 0.29 15.71 18.00
CA SER A 271 1.31 15.17 17.10
C SER A 271 2.71 15.69 17.48
N ASP A 272 3.70 14.80 17.51
CA ASP A 272 5.13 15.10 17.76
C ASP A 272 5.66 16.23 16.87
N LEU A 273 5.14 16.36 15.63
CA LEU A 273 5.51 17.42 14.69
C LEU A 273 5.23 18.83 15.22
N ASN A 274 4.16 19.00 15.99
CA ASN A 274 3.82 20.33 16.52
C ASN A 274 4.92 20.83 17.46
N ASP A 275 5.53 19.95 18.26
CA ASP A 275 6.62 20.34 19.15
C ASP A 275 7.91 20.67 18.38
N LEU A 276 8.19 19.96 17.29
CA LEU A 276 9.32 20.27 16.41
C LEU A 276 9.12 21.63 15.70
N TYR A 277 7.93 21.89 15.16
CA TYR A 277 7.60 23.21 14.58
C TYR A 277 7.69 24.34 15.60
N ARG A 278 7.21 24.12 16.83
CA ARG A 278 7.32 25.11 17.92
C ARG A 278 8.76 25.46 18.23
N ARG A 279 9.66 24.47 18.26
CA ARG A 279 11.10 24.71 18.46
C ARG A 279 11.67 25.58 17.35
N VAL A 280 11.37 25.29 16.09
CA VAL A 280 11.83 26.10 14.94
C VAL A 280 11.34 27.54 15.05
N ILE A 281 10.03 27.75 15.28
CA ILE A 281 9.45 29.10 15.36
C ILE A 281 10.04 29.89 16.54
N ASN A 282 10.19 29.26 17.71
CA ASN A 282 10.80 29.91 18.88
C ASN A 282 12.25 30.35 18.62
N ARG A 283 13.05 29.48 17.99
CA ARG A 283 14.44 29.79 17.63
C ARG A 283 14.51 30.89 16.57
N ASN A 284 13.64 30.84 15.57
CA ASN A 284 13.57 31.83 14.52
C ASN A 284 13.20 33.22 15.05
N ASN A 285 12.17 33.30 15.90
CA ASN A 285 11.74 34.56 16.51
C ASN A 285 12.79 35.12 17.48
N ARG A 286 13.51 34.25 18.20
CA ARG A 286 14.62 34.65 19.06
C ARG A 286 15.77 35.21 18.24
N LEU A 287 16.14 34.55 17.14
CA LEU A 287 17.19 35.01 16.23
C LEU A 287 16.84 36.37 15.62
N ALA A 288 15.62 36.55 15.13
CA ALA A 288 15.16 37.83 14.57
C ALA A 288 15.30 38.98 15.60
N ARG A 289 14.86 38.76 16.85
CA ARG A 289 15.02 39.76 17.92
C ARG A 289 16.49 40.05 18.26
N LEU A 290 17.35 39.04 18.24
CA LEU A 290 18.79 39.22 18.48
C LEU A 290 19.44 40.05 17.38
N GLN A 291 19.02 39.88 16.12
CA GLN A 291 19.47 40.70 15.00
C GLN A 291 18.97 42.15 15.10
N GLU A 292 17.71 42.35 15.49
CA GLU A 292 17.14 43.70 15.72
C GLU A 292 17.87 44.48 16.80
N ILE A 293 18.30 43.80 17.87
CA ILE A 293 19.02 44.42 19.01
C ILE A 293 20.53 44.55 18.70
N MET A 294 21.00 44.10 17.53
CA MET A 294 22.43 44.05 17.17
C MET A 294 23.27 43.35 18.25
N ALA A 295 22.80 42.19 18.71
CA ALA A 295 23.52 41.38 19.69
C ALA A 295 24.90 40.92 19.15
N PRO A 296 25.90 40.69 20.02
CA PRO A 296 27.22 40.22 19.61
C PRO A 296 27.18 38.97 18.72
N GLU A 297 28.09 38.89 17.76
CA GLU A 297 28.08 37.85 16.73
C GLU A 297 28.12 36.43 17.30
N ILE A 298 28.85 36.19 18.40
CA ILE A 298 28.95 34.87 19.05
C ILE A 298 27.56 34.35 19.44
N ILE A 299 26.70 35.23 19.99
CA ILE A 299 25.34 34.87 20.40
C ILE A 299 24.48 34.60 19.17
N VAL A 300 24.60 35.44 18.13
CA VAL A 300 23.87 35.28 16.87
C VAL A 300 24.26 33.96 16.18
N ARG A 301 25.56 33.62 16.12
CA ARG A 301 26.08 32.36 15.56
C ARG A 301 25.54 31.14 16.30
N ASN A 302 25.54 31.18 17.63
CA ASN A 302 24.97 30.09 18.42
C ASN A 302 23.46 29.92 18.17
N GLU A 303 22.70 31.01 18.04
CA GLU A 303 21.27 30.92 17.74
C GLU A 303 21.00 30.48 16.28
N LYS A 304 21.82 30.91 15.30
CA LYS A 304 21.80 30.38 13.92
C LYS A 304 22.07 28.86 13.92
N ARG A 305 23.05 28.38 14.69
CA ARG A 305 23.33 26.94 14.86
C ARG A 305 22.15 26.19 15.48
N MET A 306 21.54 26.74 16.53
CA MET A 306 20.36 26.15 17.18
C MET A 306 19.14 26.11 16.24
N LEU A 307 18.99 27.10 15.36
CA LEU A 307 17.94 27.11 14.34
C LEU A 307 18.17 26.01 13.30
N GLN A 308 19.41 25.86 12.80
CA GLN A 308 19.79 24.76 11.90
C GLN A 308 19.46 23.40 12.54
N GLU A 309 19.82 23.19 13.81
CA GLU A 309 19.49 21.98 14.57
C GLU A 309 17.98 21.70 14.69
N ALA A 310 17.20 22.75 14.94
CA ALA A 310 15.75 22.62 15.06
C ALA A 310 15.11 22.21 13.73
N VAL A 311 15.59 22.75 12.61
CA VAL A 311 15.12 22.39 11.26
C VAL A 311 15.59 21.00 10.87
N ASP A 312 16.84 20.62 11.18
CA ASP A 312 17.34 19.26 10.98
C ASP A 312 16.45 18.24 11.68
N ALA A 313 16.15 18.46 12.98
CA ALA A 313 15.30 17.58 13.76
C ALA A 313 13.84 17.55 13.28
N LEU A 314 13.32 18.64 12.71
CA LEU A 314 11.99 18.67 12.12
C LEU A 314 11.91 17.79 10.86
N ILE A 315 12.91 17.88 9.99
CA ILE A 315 12.95 17.13 8.73
C ILE A 315 13.28 15.66 9.00
N ASP A 316 14.35 15.39 9.74
CA ASP A 316 14.89 14.05 9.98
C ASP A 316 15.57 13.97 11.37
N ASN A 317 14.81 13.52 12.37
CA ASN A 317 15.27 13.45 13.76
C ASN A 317 16.14 12.21 13.99
N GLY A 318 17.46 12.40 14.02
CA GLY A 318 18.43 11.34 14.32
C GLY A 318 19.54 11.22 13.29
N ARG A 319 19.41 11.87 12.12
CA ARG A 319 20.50 11.95 11.14
C ARG A 319 21.71 12.71 11.65
N ARG A 320 21.51 13.62 12.62
CA ARG A 320 22.58 14.33 13.33
C ARG A 320 22.56 14.01 14.81
N GLY A 321 23.64 13.41 15.30
CA GLY A 321 23.93 13.30 16.73
C GLY A 321 22.81 12.65 17.54
N ARG A 322 22.50 13.24 18.70
CA ARG A 322 21.50 12.72 19.63
C ARG A 322 20.10 13.14 19.19
N MET A 323 19.19 12.17 19.10
CA MET A 323 17.78 12.41 18.80
C MET A 323 17.14 13.35 19.83
N VAL A 324 16.29 14.25 19.33
CA VAL A 324 15.46 15.10 20.15
C VAL A 324 14.35 14.27 20.79
N VAL A 325 14.30 14.28 22.11
CA VAL A 325 13.28 13.57 22.91
C VAL A 325 12.18 14.50 23.40
N GLY A 326 10.98 13.93 23.53
CA GLY A 326 9.82 14.58 24.14
C GLY A 326 9.78 14.38 25.67
N ALA A 327 8.68 14.82 26.29
CA ALA A 327 8.50 14.75 27.74
C ALA A 327 8.58 13.33 28.32
N ASN A 328 8.24 12.30 27.53
CA ASN A 328 8.28 10.90 27.94
C ASN A 328 9.61 10.20 27.63
N ASN A 329 10.71 10.94 27.40
CA ASN A 329 12.02 10.43 26.95
C ASN A 329 12.01 9.61 25.65
N ARG A 330 10.87 9.58 24.94
CA ARG A 330 10.75 8.98 23.62
C ARG A 330 11.24 9.97 22.54
N PRO A 331 11.97 9.51 21.50
CA PRO A 331 12.30 10.36 20.36
C PRO A 331 11.03 10.85 19.66
N LEU A 332 11.01 12.13 19.30
CA LEU A 332 9.92 12.74 18.54
C LEU A 332 9.97 12.25 17.09
N LYS A 333 8.81 11.91 16.52
CA LYS A 333 8.73 11.54 15.09
C LYS A 333 8.84 12.78 14.19
N SER A 334 9.78 12.76 13.26
CA SER A 334 10.03 13.81 12.26
C SER A 334 9.16 13.65 11.00
N LEU A 335 9.31 14.57 10.04
CA LEU A 335 8.62 14.46 8.74
C LEU A 335 9.06 13.22 7.95
N SER A 336 10.34 12.87 7.99
CA SER A 336 10.88 11.67 7.33
C SER A 336 10.31 10.39 7.94
N ASP A 337 10.21 10.30 9.27
CA ASP A 337 9.69 9.13 9.99
C ASP A 337 8.23 8.81 9.70
N ILE A 338 7.44 9.81 9.30
CA ILE A 338 6.02 9.63 8.94
C ILE A 338 5.90 8.95 7.56
N ILE A 339 6.89 9.14 6.71
CA ILE A 339 6.93 8.61 5.36
C ILE A 339 7.57 7.21 5.36
N GLU A 340 8.69 7.07 6.08
CA GLU A 340 9.52 5.88 6.11
C GLU A 340 9.10 4.83 7.16
N GLY A 341 9.68 3.64 7.06
CA GLY A 341 9.50 2.56 8.04
C GLY A 341 8.26 1.68 7.82
N LYS A 342 8.09 0.68 8.71
CA LYS A 342 6.95 -0.26 8.65
C LYS A 342 5.62 0.43 8.95
N GLN A 343 5.62 1.39 9.88
CA GLN A 343 4.46 2.22 10.22
C GLN A 343 4.35 3.48 9.34
N GLY A 344 5.25 3.66 8.39
CA GLY A 344 5.27 4.79 7.47
C GLY A 344 4.09 4.76 6.50
N ARG A 345 3.78 5.92 5.92
CA ARG A 345 2.65 6.06 5.00
C ARG A 345 2.68 5.09 3.82
N PHE A 346 3.84 4.86 3.21
CA PHE A 346 3.93 4.02 2.00
C PHE A 346 3.52 2.57 2.26
N ARG A 347 3.99 1.97 3.36
CA ARG A 347 3.67 0.56 3.67
C ARG A 347 2.32 0.39 4.35
N GLN A 348 2.05 1.16 5.41
CA GLN A 348 0.89 0.89 6.25
C GLN A 348 -0.41 1.48 5.71
N ASN A 349 -0.36 2.64 5.03
CA ASN A 349 -1.58 3.39 4.68
C ASN A 349 -1.88 3.39 3.16
N LEU A 350 -0.86 3.25 2.31
CA LEU A 350 -1.07 3.19 0.86
C LEU A 350 -1.31 1.75 0.38
N LEU A 351 -0.50 0.79 0.82
CA LEU A 351 -0.64 -0.64 0.47
C LEU A 351 -1.62 -1.37 1.38
N GLY A 352 -1.46 -1.23 2.70
CA GLY A 352 -2.43 -1.71 3.67
C GLY A 352 -3.56 -0.69 3.86
N LYS A 353 -4.82 -1.12 3.76
CA LYS A 353 -5.96 -0.32 4.18
C LYS A 353 -6.99 -1.18 4.86
N ARG A 354 -7.66 -0.60 5.85
CA ARG A 354 -8.92 -1.15 6.34
C ARG A 354 -9.99 -0.77 5.31
N VAL A 355 -10.77 -1.76 4.90
CA VAL A 355 -11.79 -1.61 3.87
C VAL A 355 -13.17 -1.81 4.51
N ASP A 356 -14.11 -0.96 4.12
CA ASP A 356 -15.53 -1.14 4.44
C ASP A 356 -16.10 -2.30 3.59
N TYR A 357 -17.36 -2.69 3.85
CA TYR A 357 -18.01 -3.82 3.17
C TYR A 357 -17.21 -5.13 3.26
N SER A 358 -16.68 -5.38 4.47
CA SER A 358 -15.92 -6.59 4.77
C SER A 358 -16.36 -7.21 6.09
N GLY A 359 -16.26 -8.54 6.15
CA GLY A 359 -16.62 -9.36 7.30
C GLY A 359 -15.57 -10.44 7.54
N ARG A 360 -15.60 -11.08 8.72
CA ARG A 360 -14.76 -12.25 9.01
C ARG A 360 -15.53 -13.22 9.89
N SER A 361 -15.45 -14.50 9.58
CA SER A 361 -15.94 -15.56 10.47
C SER A 361 -15.11 -16.84 10.31
N VAL A 362 -15.34 -17.79 11.21
CA VAL A 362 -14.80 -19.15 11.16
C VAL A 362 -15.42 -19.88 9.97
N ILE A 363 -14.62 -20.73 9.31
CA ILE A 363 -15.07 -21.56 8.21
C ILE A 363 -15.46 -22.96 8.69
N VAL A 364 -16.46 -23.54 8.04
CA VAL A 364 -16.90 -24.93 8.21
C VAL A 364 -17.09 -25.57 6.83
N VAL A 365 -17.07 -26.90 6.79
CA VAL A 365 -17.23 -27.63 5.53
C VAL A 365 -18.67 -27.55 5.01
N GLY A 366 -18.83 -27.23 3.73
CA GLY A 366 -20.11 -27.26 3.00
C GLY A 366 -20.09 -28.28 1.87
N PRO A 367 -20.27 -29.59 2.14
CA PRO A 367 -20.09 -30.64 1.14
C PRO A 367 -21.18 -30.64 0.05
N ASN A 368 -22.35 -30.08 0.33
CA ASN A 368 -23.47 -29.99 -0.61
C ASN A 368 -23.39 -28.77 -1.54
N LEU A 369 -22.41 -27.89 -1.34
CA LEU A 369 -22.23 -26.70 -2.17
C LEU A 369 -21.66 -27.08 -3.53
N ARG A 370 -21.97 -26.29 -4.55
CA ARG A 370 -21.23 -26.33 -5.81
C ARG A 370 -19.90 -25.60 -5.64
N MET A 371 -18.93 -25.90 -6.50
CA MET A 371 -17.59 -25.32 -6.41
C MET A 371 -17.55 -23.78 -6.47
N HIS A 372 -18.47 -23.14 -7.20
CA HIS A 372 -18.58 -21.68 -7.28
C HIS A 372 -19.38 -21.06 -6.12
N GLN A 373 -19.94 -21.85 -5.21
CA GLN A 373 -20.82 -21.37 -4.15
C GLN A 373 -20.12 -21.33 -2.79
N CYS A 374 -20.51 -20.39 -1.95
CA CYS A 374 -20.14 -20.38 -0.53
C CYS A 374 -21.37 -20.13 0.34
N GLY A 375 -21.41 -20.70 1.54
CA GLY A 375 -22.47 -20.41 2.51
C GLY A 375 -22.13 -19.17 3.31
N LEU A 376 -22.95 -18.13 3.23
CA LEU A 376 -22.78 -16.88 3.97
C LEU A 376 -23.83 -16.78 5.10
N PRO A 377 -23.42 -16.58 6.36
CA PRO A 377 -24.34 -16.39 7.47
C PRO A 377 -25.31 -15.22 7.25
N LYS A 378 -26.59 -15.45 7.56
CA LYS A 378 -27.67 -14.45 7.49
C LYS A 378 -27.34 -13.13 8.20
N GLU A 379 -26.84 -13.20 9.43
CA GLU A 379 -26.44 -12.01 10.22
C GLU A 379 -25.33 -11.20 9.52
N MET A 380 -24.33 -11.89 8.95
CA MET A 380 -23.22 -11.24 8.23
C MET A 380 -23.70 -10.64 6.91
N ALA A 381 -24.52 -11.36 6.16
CA ALA A 381 -25.03 -10.94 4.87
C ALA A 381 -25.87 -9.67 4.97
N ILE A 382 -26.74 -9.54 5.98
CA ILE A 382 -27.52 -8.33 6.21
C ILE A 382 -26.63 -7.10 6.38
N GLU A 383 -25.56 -7.19 7.18
CA GLU A 383 -24.68 -6.04 7.44
C GLU A 383 -23.86 -5.67 6.20
N LEU A 384 -23.34 -6.66 5.48
CA LEU A 384 -22.56 -6.44 4.26
C LEU A 384 -23.40 -5.82 3.13
N PHE A 385 -24.65 -6.27 2.97
CA PHE A 385 -25.53 -5.84 1.90
C PHE A 385 -26.56 -4.79 2.33
N GLN A 386 -26.44 -4.23 3.54
CA GLN A 386 -27.43 -3.34 4.15
C GLN A 386 -27.90 -2.20 3.22
N PRO A 387 -27.02 -1.47 2.49
CA PRO A 387 -27.46 -0.39 1.61
C PRO A 387 -28.30 -0.87 0.43
N PHE A 388 -27.98 -2.05 -0.11
CA PHE A 388 -28.70 -2.67 -1.23
C PHE A 388 -30.09 -3.14 -0.79
N VAL A 389 -30.17 -3.76 0.39
CA VAL A 389 -31.44 -4.17 1.01
C VAL A 389 -32.33 -2.96 1.25
N ILE A 390 -31.81 -1.87 1.85
CA ILE A 390 -32.56 -0.62 2.06
C ILE A 390 -33.11 -0.08 0.73
N HIS A 391 -32.28 -0.04 -0.31
CA HIS A 391 -32.71 0.44 -1.63
C HIS A 391 -33.83 -0.43 -2.22
N LYS A 392 -33.71 -1.75 -2.13
CA LYS A 392 -34.71 -2.70 -2.67
C LYS A 392 -36.03 -2.65 -1.88
N LEU A 393 -35.99 -2.51 -0.56
CA LEU A 393 -37.17 -2.33 0.30
C LEU A 393 -37.97 -1.08 -0.09
N ILE A 394 -37.27 0.04 -0.34
CA ILE A 394 -37.91 1.29 -0.80
C ILE A 394 -38.48 1.12 -2.20
N LYS A 395 -37.73 0.48 -3.11
CA LYS A 395 -38.17 0.24 -4.49
C LYS A 395 -39.42 -0.64 -4.59
N ARG A 396 -39.58 -1.60 -3.65
CA ARG A 396 -40.78 -2.46 -3.55
C ARG A 396 -41.97 -1.79 -2.85
N GLY A 397 -41.80 -0.59 -2.28
CA GLY A 397 -42.85 0.11 -1.55
C GLY A 397 -43.17 -0.45 -0.16
N ILE A 398 -42.32 -1.33 0.38
CA ILE A 398 -42.47 -1.90 1.73
C ILE A 398 -42.21 -0.81 2.79
N VAL A 399 -41.28 0.10 2.50
CA VAL A 399 -40.92 1.23 3.37
C VAL A 399 -40.72 2.50 2.55
N ASN A 400 -41.12 3.64 3.12
CA ASN A 400 -41.05 4.93 2.40
C ASN A 400 -39.71 5.66 2.61
N ASN A 401 -39.03 5.42 3.73
CA ASN A 401 -37.87 6.18 4.18
C ASN A 401 -36.71 5.27 4.60
N ILE A 402 -35.48 5.75 4.41
CA ILE A 402 -34.24 5.04 4.84
C ILE A 402 -34.27 4.72 6.34
N LYS A 403 -34.78 5.64 7.18
CA LYS A 403 -34.87 5.40 8.63
C LYS A 403 -35.84 4.27 8.97
N ALA A 404 -36.96 4.18 8.26
CA ALA A 404 -37.94 3.12 8.44
C ALA A 404 -37.35 1.77 7.99
N ALA A 405 -36.64 1.75 6.86
CA ALA A 405 -35.92 0.57 6.39
C ALA A 405 -34.89 0.07 7.43
N LYS A 406 -34.08 0.97 8.00
CA LYS A 406 -33.13 0.61 9.07
C LYS A 406 -33.81 0.03 10.30
N LYS A 407 -34.96 0.58 10.70
CA LYS A 407 -35.74 0.07 11.83
C LYS A 407 -36.29 -1.33 11.54
N LEU A 408 -36.77 -1.56 10.32
CA LEU A 408 -37.30 -2.86 9.87
C LEU A 408 -36.21 -3.95 9.87
N ILE A 409 -35.01 -3.60 9.39
CA ILE A 409 -33.83 -4.48 9.42
C ILE A 409 -33.45 -4.79 10.87
N GLN A 410 -33.41 -3.80 11.76
CA GLN A 410 -33.11 -4.01 13.18
C GLN A 410 -34.14 -4.86 13.92
N SER A 411 -35.41 -4.86 13.48
CA SER A 411 -36.45 -5.71 14.04
C SER A 411 -36.44 -7.15 13.49
N ASN A 412 -35.53 -7.50 12.57
CA ASN A 412 -35.43 -8.82 11.93
C ASN A 412 -36.77 -9.30 11.32
N ASP A 413 -37.48 -8.40 10.63
CA ASP A 413 -38.75 -8.72 9.99
C ASP A 413 -38.55 -9.81 8.90
N PRO A 414 -39.38 -10.86 8.84
CA PRO A 414 -39.27 -11.92 7.84
C PRO A 414 -39.16 -11.44 6.39
N GLN A 415 -39.83 -10.35 6.02
CA GLN A 415 -39.80 -9.80 4.66
C GLN A 415 -38.42 -9.30 4.23
N VAL A 416 -37.54 -8.99 5.18
CA VAL A 416 -36.16 -8.58 4.89
C VAL A 416 -35.35 -9.74 4.33
N TRP A 417 -35.63 -10.98 4.74
CA TRP A 417 -34.89 -12.16 4.27
C TRP A 417 -35.17 -12.46 2.80
N ASP A 418 -36.43 -12.38 2.37
CA ASP A 418 -36.81 -12.56 0.97
C ASP A 418 -36.11 -11.51 0.08
N VAL A 419 -36.07 -10.26 0.56
CA VAL A 419 -35.40 -9.17 -0.16
C VAL A 419 -33.89 -9.34 -0.17
N LEU A 420 -33.31 -9.89 0.89
CA LEU A 420 -31.87 -10.16 0.97
C LEU A 420 -31.45 -11.25 -0.02
N GLU A 421 -32.23 -12.33 -0.11
CA GLU A 421 -31.98 -13.41 -1.07
C GLU A 421 -31.98 -12.88 -2.52
N ASP A 422 -32.96 -12.05 -2.86
CA ASP A 422 -33.05 -11.37 -4.17
C ASP A 422 -31.90 -10.38 -4.46
N VAL A 423 -31.23 -9.86 -3.43
CA VAL A 423 -30.09 -8.93 -3.57
C VAL A 423 -28.79 -9.70 -3.73
N ILE A 424 -28.67 -10.85 -3.08
CA ILE A 424 -27.49 -11.71 -3.11
C ILE A 424 -27.44 -12.50 -4.41
N ASP A 425 -28.60 -12.86 -4.98
CA ASP A 425 -28.66 -13.60 -6.23
C ASP A 425 -27.89 -12.88 -7.34
N GLY A 426 -26.94 -13.60 -7.95
CA GLY A 426 -26.05 -13.06 -8.97
C GLY A 426 -24.93 -12.13 -8.49
N HIS A 427 -24.82 -11.79 -7.19
CA HIS A 427 -23.80 -10.89 -6.65
C HIS A 427 -22.63 -11.66 -6.02
N PRO A 428 -21.45 -11.77 -6.68
CA PRO A 428 -20.33 -12.54 -6.15
C PRO A 428 -19.67 -11.87 -4.95
N VAL A 429 -19.14 -12.67 -4.03
CA VAL A 429 -18.30 -12.20 -2.90
C VAL A 429 -16.90 -12.77 -2.99
N LEU A 430 -15.92 -12.05 -2.47
CA LEU A 430 -14.53 -12.50 -2.42
C LEU A 430 -14.23 -13.09 -1.05
N LEU A 431 -13.75 -14.33 -1.02
CA LEU A 431 -13.20 -14.95 0.19
C LEU A 431 -11.67 -14.85 0.16
N ASN A 432 -11.10 -14.53 1.32
CA ASN A 432 -9.65 -14.41 1.52
C ASN A 432 -9.22 -15.04 2.83
N ARG A 433 -8.14 -15.82 2.80
CA ARG A 433 -7.45 -16.33 4.01
C ARG A 433 -6.07 -15.70 4.14
N ALA A 434 -5.78 -15.17 5.31
CA ALA A 434 -4.44 -14.68 5.65
C ALA A 434 -3.62 -15.83 6.26
N PRO A 435 -2.33 -15.99 5.90
CA PRO A 435 -1.56 -15.18 4.96
C PRO A 435 -1.83 -15.52 3.48
N THR A 436 -1.97 -14.50 2.64
CA THR A 436 -2.16 -14.67 1.19
C THR A 436 -0.80 -14.79 0.48
N LEU A 437 -0.39 -16.00 0.13
CA LEU A 437 0.92 -16.26 -0.50
C LEU A 437 0.91 -16.17 -2.03
N HIS A 438 -0.24 -16.40 -2.65
CA HIS A 438 -0.42 -16.39 -4.10
C HIS A 438 -1.84 -16.00 -4.47
N ARG A 439 -2.10 -15.73 -5.76
CA ARG A 439 -3.40 -15.22 -6.23
C ARG A 439 -4.60 -16.08 -5.82
N LEU A 440 -4.45 -17.41 -5.73
CA LEU A 440 -5.55 -18.32 -5.38
C LEU A 440 -5.98 -18.23 -3.91
N GLY A 441 -5.26 -17.49 -3.07
CA GLY A 441 -5.70 -17.19 -1.71
C GLY A 441 -6.82 -16.15 -1.64
N ILE A 442 -7.25 -15.61 -2.80
CA ILE A 442 -8.46 -14.80 -2.96
C ILE A 442 -9.25 -15.37 -4.14
N GLN A 443 -10.50 -15.77 -3.90
CA GLN A 443 -11.38 -16.27 -4.96
C GLN A 443 -12.79 -15.72 -4.78
N ALA A 444 -13.52 -15.64 -5.89
CA ALA A 444 -14.92 -15.23 -5.91
C ALA A 444 -15.85 -16.45 -5.82
N PHE A 445 -16.94 -16.27 -5.08
CA PHE A 445 -18.00 -17.25 -4.90
C PHE A 445 -19.37 -16.57 -4.96
N GLU A 446 -20.39 -17.32 -5.36
CA GLU A 446 -21.79 -16.93 -5.23
C GLU A 446 -22.28 -17.27 -3.83
N PRO A 447 -22.80 -16.30 -3.06
CA PRO A 447 -23.24 -16.57 -1.69
C PRO A 447 -24.59 -17.28 -1.70
N ILE A 448 -24.71 -18.31 -0.86
CA ILE A 448 -25.97 -18.91 -0.45
C ILE A 448 -26.20 -18.56 1.02
N LEU A 449 -27.41 -18.11 1.35
CA LEU A 449 -27.75 -17.82 2.73
C LEU A 449 -27.81 -19.12 3.54
N VAL A 450 -27.06 -19.17 4.64
CA VAL A 450 -27.06 -20.31 5.57
C VAL A 450 -27.44 -19.86 6.97
N GLU A 451 -28.07 -20.78 7.69
CA GLU A 451 -28.33 -20.61 9.12
C GLU A 451 -27.04 -20.81 9.93
N GLY A 452 -26.91 -20.06 11.03
CA GLY A 452 -25.72 -20.06 11.89
C GLY A 452 -24.79 -18.88 11.65
N ARG A 453 -23.54 -19.00 12.12
CA ARG A 453 -22.54 -17.90 12.14
C ARG A 453 -21.26 -18.20 11.39
N ALA A 454 -21.08 -19.43 10.91
CA ALA A 454 -19.87 -19.87 10.21
C ALA A 454 -20.06 -19.83 8.69
N ILE A 455 -18.98 -19.51 7.97
CA ILE A 455 -18.97 -19.52 6.51
C ILE A 455 -18.80 -20.96 6.05
N GLN A 456 -19.68 -21.44 5.15
CA GLN A 456 -19.50 -22.76 4.56
C GLN A 456 -18.63 -22.66 3.31
N LEU A 457 -17.57 -23.47 3.27
CA LEU A 457 -16.63 -23.51 2.17
C LEU A 457 -16.63 -24.88 1.50
N HIS A 458 -16.50 -24.88 0.18
CA HIS A 458 -16.36 -26.11 -0.60
C HIS A 458 -15.01 -26.81 -0.30
N PRO A 459 -14.97 -28.12 -0.01
CA PRO A 459 -13.73 -28.79 0.41
C PRO A 459 -12.61 -28.80 -0.65
N LEU A 460 -12.94 -28.84 -1.95
CA LEU A 460 -11.94 -28.82 -3.03
C LEU A 460 -11.15 -27.51 -3.15
N VAL A 461 -11.63 -26.38 -2.57
CA VAL A 461 -10.88 -25.12 -2.61
C VAL A 461 -9.95 -24.94 -1.42
N CYS A 462 -10.05 -25.78 -0.39
CA CYS A 462 -9.20 -25.70 0.81
C CYS A 462 -7.69 -25.74 0.50
N PRO A 463 -7.18 -26.58 -0.42
CA PRO A 463 -5.75 -26.56 -0.79
C PRO A 463 -5.30 -25.21 -1.35
N ALA A 464 -6.15 -24.53 -2.12
CA ALA A 464 -5.84 -23.21 -2.67
C ALA A 464 -5.77 -22.13 -1.58
N PHE A 465 -6.57 -22.23 -0.53
CA PHE A 465 -6.47 -21.31 0.62
C PHE A 465 -5.47 -21.77 1.68
N ASN A 466 -4.89 -22.97 1.52
CA ASN A 466 -4.14 -23.69 2.55
C ASN A 466 -4.92 -23.77 3.87
N ALA A 467 -6.25 -23.95 3.78
CA ALA A 467 -7.18 -23.86 4.89
C ALA A 467 -7.59 -25.24 5.41
N ASP A 468 -7.88 -25.32 6.70
CA ASP A 468 -8.52 -26.46 7.34
C ASP A 468 -9.75 -26.00 8.14
N PHE A 469 -10.40 -26.92 8.86
CA PHE A 469 -11.66 -26.65 9.57
C PHE A 469 -11.50 -26.76 11.09
N ASP A 470 -10.32 -26.43 11.64
CA ASP A 470 -10.00 -26.55 13.07
C ASP A 470 -10.28 -25.27 13.89
N GLY A 471 -10.72 -24.20 13.22
CA GLY A 471 -10.87 -22.86 13.81
C GLY A 471 -10.39 -21.72 12.90
N ASP A 472 -9.82 -22.07 11.75
CA ASP A 472 -9.48 -21.16 10.67
C ASP A 472 -10.59 -20.14 10.34
N GLN A 473 -10.17 -18.91 10.03
CA GLN A 473 -11.06 -17.80 9.71
C GLN A 473 -10.81 -17.26 8.31
N MET A 474 -11.88 -16.89 7.62
CA MET A 474 -11.81 -16.21 6.33
C MET A 474 -12.47 -14.84 6.38
N ALA A 475 -11.87 -13.90 5.64
CA ALA A 475 -12.44 -12.60 5.39
C ALA A 475 -13.32 -12.65 4.13
N VAL A 476 -14.44 -11.93 4.18
CA VAL A 476 -15.38 -11.75 3.08
C VAL A 476 -15.31 -10.29 2.63
N HIS A 477 -15.27 -10.04 1.34
CA HIS A 477 -15.35 -8.69 0.76
C HIS A 477 -16.42 -8.64 -0.34
N VAL A 478 -17.18 -7.55 -0.38
CA VAL A 478 -18.24 -7.36 -1.38
C VAL A 478 -17.79 -6.39 -2.48
N PRO A 479 -17.71 -6.82 -3.76
CA PRO A 479 -17.47 -5.93 -4.88
C PRO A 479 -18.69 -5.04 -5.11
N LEU A 480 -18.48 -3.72 -5.21
CA LEU A 480 -19.59 -2.75 -5.30
C LEU A 480 -19.87 -2.30 -6.74
N SER A 481 -18.83 -1.99 -7.52
CA SER A 481 -19.02 -1.53 -8.91
C SER A 481 -19.33 -2.70 -9.84
N LEU A 482 -20.02 -2.42 -10.95
CA LEU A 482 -20.36 -3.44 -11.95
C LEU A 482 -19.11 -4.05 -12.58
N GLU A 483 -18.07 -3.23 -12.79
CA GLU A 483 -16.78 -3.68 -13.31
C GLU A 483 -16.12 -4.67 -12.35
N ALA A 484 -16.12 -4.37 -11.04
CA ALA A 484 -15.56 -5.25 -10.03
C ALA A 484 -16.35 -6.56 -9.89
N GLN A 485 -17.68 -6.50 -10.01
CA GLN A 485 -18.52 -7.70 -10.03
C GLN A 485 -18.24 -8.56 -11.28
N ALA A 486 -18.07 -7.94 -12.44
CA ALA A 486 -17.72 -8.63 -13.68
C ALA A 486 -16.31 -9.26 -13.59
N GLU A 487 -15.31 -8.54 -13.08
CA GLU A 487 -13.97 -9.09 -12.83
C GLU A 487 -14.02 -10.28 -11.86
N ALA A 488 -14.78 -10.17 -10.77
CA ALA A 488 -14.95 -11.26 -9.82
C ALA A 488 -15.54 -12.51 -10.50
N ARG A 489 -16.59 -12.33 -11.31
CA ARG A 489 -17.27 -13.44 -12.00
C ARG A 489 -16.45 -14.05 -13.13
N LEU A 490 -15.75 -13.24 -13.93
CA LEU A 490 -15.01 -13.71 -15.11
C LEU A 490 -13.60 -14.22 -14.76
N LEU A 491 -12.90 -13.56 -13.84
CA LEU A 491 -11.48 -13.83 -13.56
C LEU A 491 -11.25 -14.58 -12.25
N MET A 492 -12.03 -14.27 -11.21
CA MET A 492 -11.75 -14.74 -9.85
C MET A 492 -12.64 -15.90 -9.38
N LEU A 493 -13.69 -16.25 -10.13
CA LEU A 493 -14.61 -17.33 -9.77
C LEU A 493 -13.84 -18.64 -9.55
N ALA A 494 -14.17 -19.36 -8.48
CA ALA A 494 -13.44 -20.57 -8.09
C ALA A 494 -13.36 -21.63 -9.20
N THR A 495 -14.41 -21.75 -10.02
CA THR A 495 -14.48 -22.69 -11.16
C THR A 495 -13.49 -22.37 -12.28
N ASN A 496 -13.04 -21.12 -12.41
CA ASN A 496 -12.08 -20.72 -13.44
C ASN A 496 -10.63 -20.96 -12.98
N ASN A 497 -10.43 -21.18 -11.68
CA ASN A 497 -9.13 -21.22 -11.02
C ASN A 497 -8.74 -22.65 -10.60
N ILE A 498 -8.81 -23.58 -11.57
CA ILE A 498 -8.55 -25.02 -11.40
C ILE A 498 -7.05 -25.34 -11.36
N LEU A 499 -6.23 -24.58 -12.10
CA LEU A 499 -4.82 -24.86 -12.31
C LEU A 499 -3.93 -23.96 -11.43
N SER A 500 -2.84 -24.54 -10.93
CA SER A 500 -1.76 -23.80 -10.30
C SER A 500 -1.07 -22.89 -11.31
N PRO A 501 -0.94 -21.57 -11.04
CA PRO A 501 -0.23 -20.66 -11.93
C PRO A 501 1.26 -20.97 -12.07
N ALA A 502 1.85 -21.68 -11.11
CA ALA A 502 3.28 -21.96 -11.08
C ALA A 502 3.67 -23.19 -11.93
N THR A 503 2.82 -24.23 -11.94
CA THR A 503 3.15 -25.52 -12.57
C THR A 503 2.20 -25.92 -13.69
N GLY A 504 1.03 -25.29 -13.78
CA GLY A 504 -0.05 -25.73 -14.68
C GLY A 504 -0.75 -27.02 -14.24
N ALA A 505 -0.37 -27.61 -13.10
CA ALA A 505 -1.04 -28.78 -12.54
C ALA A 505 -2.37 -28.40 -11.86
N PRO A 506 -3.37 -29.29 -11.83
CA PRO A 506 -4.63 -29.03 -11.12
C PRO A 506 -4.37 -28.92 -9.62
N ILE A 507 -4.86 -27.83 -9.01
CA ILE A 507 -4.76 -27.60 -7.56
C ILE A 507 -5.98 -28.16 -6.81
N ILE A 508 -7.12 -28.26 -7.50
CA ILE A 508 -8.40 -28.72 -6.95
C ILE A 508 -8.52 -30.24 -7.03
N THR A 509 -7.54 -30.94 -6.47
CA THR A 509 -7.55 -32.40 -6.42
C THR A 509 -8.38 -32.88 -5.23
N PRO A 510 -9.13 -33.99 -5.38
CA PRO A 510 -9.77 -34.64 -4.25
C PRO A 510 -8.74 -34.99 -3.17
N SER A 511 -9.10 -34.81 -1.91
CA SER A 511 -8.23 -35.07 -0.76
C SER A 511 -8.94 -35.97 0.26
N GLN A 512 -8.15 -36.63 1.12
CA GLN A 512 -8.61 -37.39 2.29
C GLN A 512 -9.78 -38.35 1.96
N ASP A 513 -10.97 -38.06 2.47
CA ASP A 513 -12.16 -38.90 2.38
C ASP A 513 -12.60 -39.17 0.93
N MET A 514 -12.46 -38.18 0.04
CA MET A 514 -12.81 -38.36 -1.38
C MET A 514 -11.90 -39.39 -2.05
N VAL A 515 -10.61 -39.34 -1.73
CA VAL A 515 -9.61 -40.29 -2.26
C VAL A 515 -9.85 -41.67 -1.67
N LEU A 516 -10.11 -41.76 -0.36
CA LEU A 516 -10.38 -43.03 0.30
C LEU A 516 -11.66 -43.69 -0.24
N GLY A 517 -12.72 -42.92 -0.46
CA GLY A 517 -13.96 -43.40 -1.06
C GLY A 517 -13.76 -43.93 -2.48
N CYS A 518 -13.09 -43.17 -3.34
CA CYS A 518 -12.76 -43.61 -4.70
C CYS A 518 -11.87 -44.85 -4.69
N TYR A 519 -10.83 -44.86 -3.87
CA TYR A 519 -9.93 -45.99 -3.71
C TYR A 519 -10.69 -47.24 -3.27
N TYR A 520 -11.48 -47.15 -2.20
CA TYR A 520 -12.30 -48.24 -1.70
C TYR A 520 -13.28 -48.74 -2.76
N LEU A 521 -13.88 -47.86 -3.55
CA LEU A 521 -14.79 -48.24 -4.63
C LEU A 521 -14.09 -49.04 -5.73
N THR A 522 -12.83 -48.73 -6.03
CA THR A 522 -12.08 -49.36 -7.14
C THR A 522 -11.12 -50.49 -6.73
N ALA A 523 -10.88 -50.66 -5.43
CA ALA A 523 -9.92 -51.62 -4.89
C ALA A 523 -10.32 -53.08 -5.17
N ASP A 524 -9.29 -53.92 -5.35
CA ASP A 524 -9.46 -55.37 -5.40
C ASP A 524 -9.44 -55.95 -3.99
N ASN A 525 -10.39 -56.83 -3.67
CA ASN A 525 -10.43 -57.55 -2.41
C ASN A 525 -10.18 -59.05 -2.65
N PRO A 526 -8.98 -59.58 -2.31
CA PRO A 526 -8.65 -60.99 -2.45
C PRO A 526 -9.49 -61.92 -1.56
N HIS A 527 -10.06 -61.38 -0.47
CA HIS A 527 -10.89 -62.11 0.48
C HIS A 527 -12.39 -61.98 0.19
N ALA A 528 -12.76 -61.33 -0.93
CA ALA A 528 -14.15 -61.31 -1.36
C ALA A 528 -14.65 -62.75 -1.62
N PRO A 529 -15.93 -63.06 -1.32
CA PRO A 529 -16.48 -64.38 -1.59
C PRO A 529 -16.30 -64.71 -3.08
N ASP A 530 -15.65 -65.84 -3.37
CA ASP A 530 -15.50 -66.32 -4.74
C ASP A 530 -16.85 -66.85 -5.22
N LEU A 531 -17.60 -65.97 -5.89
CA LEU A 531 -18.92 -66.27 -6.44
C LEU A 531 -18.84 -67.01 -7.79
N GLY A 532 -17.64 -67.41 -8.22
CA GLY A 532 -17.34 -67.98 -9.53
C GLY A 532 -17.41 -66.95 -10.67
N ASP A 533 -17.16 -67.41 -11.90
CA ASP A 533 -17.31 -66.58 -13.11
C ASP A 533 -18.79 -66.27 -13.36
N ARG A 534 -19.29 -65.14 -12.82
CA ARG A 534 -20.64 -64.62 -13.10
C ARG A 534 -20.64 -63.69 -14.31
N TYR A 535 -21.61 -63.88 -15.20
CA TYR A 535 -21.77 -63.10 -16.42
C TYR A 535 -23.05 -62.25 -16.36
N PHE A 536 -22.94 -60.98 -16.74
CA PHE A 536 -24.05 -60.04 -16.81
C PHE A 536 -24.23 -59.52 -18.23
N ALA A 537 -25.48 -59.27 -18.60
CA ALA A 537 -25.85 -58.86 -19.95
C ALA A 537 -25.58 -57.37 -20.23
N SER A 538 -25.56 -56.53 -19.19
CA SER A 538 -25.28 -55.09 -19.28
C SER A 538 -24.67 -54.57 -17.96
N LEU A 539 -24.13 -53.34 -18.01
CA LEU A 539 -23.66 -52.63 -16.81
C LEU A 539 -24.80 -52.39 -15.81
N GLU A 540 -26.00 -52.11 -16.29
CA GLU A 540 -27.19 -51.89 -15.44
C GLU A 540 -27.63 -53.17 -14.73
N ASP A 541 -27.60 -54.31 -15.42
CA ASP A 541 -27.93 -55.62 -14.85
C ASP A 541 -26.99 -55.98 -13.68
N ALA A 542 -25.70 -55.67 -13.83
CA ALA A 542 -24.73 -55.81 -12.75
C ALA A 542 -25.03 -54.90 -11.55
N LEU A 543 -25.48 -53.66 -11.78
CA LEU A 543 -25.86 -52.74 -10.69
C LEU A 543 -27.14 -53.20 -9.97
N ILE A 544 -28.15 -53.67 -10.70
CA ILE A 544 -29.37 -54.24 -10.10
C ILE A 544 -29.01 -55.45 -9.21
N ALA A 545 -28.07 -56.30 -9.64
CA ALA A 545 -27.60 -57.42 -8.86
C ALA A 545 -26.86 -56.97 -7.58
N TYR A 546 -26.10 -55.88 -7.65
CA TYR A 546 -25.46 -55.26 -6.48
C TYR A 546 -26.51 -54.68 -5.51
N ASP A 547 -27.49 -53.94 -6.00
CA ASP A 547 -28.55 -53.34 -5.19
C ASP A 547 -29.40 -54.38 -4.46
N ARG A 548 -29.56 -55.57 -5.06
CA ARG A 548 -30.23 -56.73 -4.45
C ARG A 548 -29.34 -57.54 -3.50
N GLY A 549 -28.08 -57.16 -3.32
CA GLY A 549 -27.11 -57.84 -2.45
C GLY A 549 -26.62 -59.19 -2.98
N VAL A 550 -26.80 -59.47 -4.28
CA VAL A 550 -26.41 -60.74 -4.91
C VAL A 550 -24.90 -60.80 -5.20
N ILE A 551 -24.29 -59.64 -5.44
CA ILE A 551 -22.84 -59.46 -5.61
C ILE A 551 -22.34 -58.38 -4.65
N GLY A 552 -21.10 -58.51 -4.17
CA GLY A 552 -20.44 -57.49 -3.36
C GLY A 552 -19.78 -56.41 -4.23
N LEU A 553 -19.40 -55.29 -3.61
CA LEU A 553 -18.78 -54.15 -4.30
C LEU A 553 -17.50 -54.52 -5.05
N HIS A 554 -16.69 -55.40 -4.44
CA HIS A 554 -15.38 -55.87 -4.95
C HIS A 554 -15.44 -57.24 -5.61
N SER A 555 -16.64 -57.82 -5.80
CA SER A 555 -16.78 -59.11 -6.46
C SER A 555 -16.39 -58.99 -7.93
N LYS A 556 -15.49 -59.86 -8.39
CA LYS A 556 -15.05 -59.91 -9.80
C LYS A 556 -16.17 -60.50 -10.66
N ILE A 557 -16.58 -59.76 -11.67
CA ILE A 557 -17.69 -60.12 -12.56
C ILE A 557 -17.30 -59.93 -14.03
N TRP A 558 -17.92 -60.70 -14.92
CA TRP A 558 -17.83 -60.52 -16.37
C TRP A 558 -19.07 -59.78 -16.86
N VAL A 559 -18.90 -58.62 -17.48
CA VAL A 559 -20.02 -57.83 -17.99
C VAL A 559 -19.87 -57.62 -19.49
N ARG A 560 -20.96 -57.80 -20.25
CA ARG A 560 -20.97 -57.49 -21.67
C ARG A 560 -20.86 -55.98 -21.87
N TYR A 561 -19.88 -55.53 -22.65
CA TYR A 561 -19.65 -54.12 -22.93
C TYR A 561 -19.20 -53.94 -24.38
N SER A 562 -19.87 -53.03 -25.10
CA SER A 562 -19.67 -52.78 -26.53
C SER A 562 -18.85 -51.52 -26.84
N GLY A 563 -18.44 -50.75 -25.82
CA GLY A 563 -17.64 -49.54 -25.99
C GLY A 563 -16.13 -49.82 -26.05
N PRO A 564 -15.33 -48.81 -26.44
CA PRO A 564 -13.88 -48.88 -26.34
C PRO A 564 -13.46 -49.03 -24.86
N MET A 565 -12.48 -49.90 -24.62
CA MET A 565 -11.86 -50.08 -23.31
C MET A 565 -10.42 -49.59 -23.39
N GLU A 566 -10.05 -48.66 -22.52
CA GLU A 566 -8.67 -48.23 -22.35
C GLU A 566 -8.10 -48.91 -21.10
N LEU A 567 -6.96 -49.59 -21.25
CA LEU A 567 -6.23 -50.17 -20.13
C LEU A 567 -5.27 -49.13 -19.55
N GLY A 568 -5.08 -49.15 -18.23
CA GLY A 568 -4.10 -48.29 -17.57
C GLY A 568 -2.67 -48.61 -18.04
N LYS A 569 -1.76 -47.62 -18.02
CA LYS A 569 -0.35 -47.78 -18.47
C LYS A 569 0.42 -48.92 -17.77
N GLU A 570 -0.02 -49.34 -16.58
CA GLU A 570 0.58 -50.42 -15.79
C GLU A 570 -0.12 -51.78 -16.00
N GLU A 571 -1.33 -51.80 -16.58
CA GLU A 571 -2.09 -53.01 -16.85
C GLU A 571 -1.76 -53.51 -18.27
N LYS A 572 -0.85 -54.49 -18.36
CA LYS A 572 -0.55 -55.16 -19.63
C LYS A 572 -1.57 -56.27 -19.87
N GLU A 573 -2.16 -56.27 -21.06
CA GLU A 573 -2.99 -57.39 -21.50
C GLU A 573 -2.13 -58.65 -21.65
N SER A 574 -2.58 -59.78 -21.11
CA SER A 574 -1.90 -61.06 -21.28
C SER A 574 -1.99 -61.53 -22.74
N GLU A 575 -1.04 -62.35 -23.18
CA GLU A 575 -1.12 -62.99 -24.50
C GLU A 575 -2.47 -63.70 -24.64
N PRO A 576 -3.25 -63.40 -25.69
CA PRO A 576 -4.60 -63.90 -25.82
C PRO A 576 -4.58 -65.42 -26.05
N GLN A 577 -5.28 -66.16 -25.20
CA GLN A 577 -5.59 -67.56 -25.48
C GLN A 577 -6.68 -67.60 -26.53
N ILE A 578 -6.38 -68.19 -27.69
CA ILE A 578 -7.31 -68.31 -28.81
C ILE A 578 -7.88 -69.72 -28.82
N ILE A 579 -9.20 -69.83 -28.65
CA ILE A 579 -9.94 -71.07 -28.77
C ILE A 579 -10.78 -70.98 -30.05
N GLU A 580 -10.55 -71.88 -31.00
CA GLU A 580 -11.36 -72.00 -32.22
C GLU A 580 -12.50 -72.99 -31.97
N GLU A 581 -13.75 -72.53 -32.05
CA GLU A 581 -14.92 -73.40 -31.85
C GLU A 581 -15.32 -74.11 -33.17
N PRO A 582 -15.98 -75.29 -33.13
CA PRO A 582 -16.36 -76.10 -34.30
C PRO A 582 -17.32 -75.45 -35.33
N GLY A 583 -17.59 -74.15 -35.25
CA GLY A 583 -18.38 -73.35 -36.18
C GLY A 583 -17.59 -72.24 -36.90
N GLY A 584 -16.29 -72.08 -36.61
CA GLY A 584 -15.43 -71.03 -37.19
C GLY A 584 -15.46 -69.68 -36.47
N THR A 585 -16.08 -69.61 -35.28
CA THR A 585 -15.91 -68.46 -34.37
C THR A 585 -14.63 -68.59 -33.55
N ARG A 586 -13.91 -67.48 -33.38
CA ARG A 586 -12.70 -67.39 -32.56
C ARG A 586 -13.01 -66.72 -31.23
N LEU A 587 -12.68 -67.37 -30.12
CA LEU A 587 -12.76 -66.80 -28.79
C LEU A 587 -11.35 -66.40 -28.32
N LYS A 588 -11.12 -65.10 -28.15
CA LYS A 588 -9.89 -64.54 -27.57
C LYS A 588 -10.14 -64.25 -26.09
N ILE A 589 -9.40 -64.93 -25.21
CA ILE A 589 -9.48 -64.75 -23.76
C ILE A 589 -8.19 -64.09 -23.27
N THR A 590 -8.33 -62.94 -22.63
CA THR A 590 -7.26 -62.24 -21.89
C THR A 590 -7.67 -62.09 -20.42
N ASN A 591 -6.77 -61.58 -19.58
CA ASN A 591 -7.03 -61.43 -18.14
C ASN A 591 -8.23 -60.53 -17.82
N TYR A 592 -8.50 -59.54 -18.69
CA TYR A 592 -9.53 -58.52 -18.49
C TYR A 592 -10.60 -58.50 -19.58
N ARG A 593 -10.43 -59.24 -20.67
CA ARG A 593 -11.34 -59.21 -21.82
C ARG A 593 -11.60 -60.61 -22.38
N ARG A 594 -12.82 -60.85 -22.83
CA ARG A 594 -13.19 -62.01 -23.64
C ARG A 594 -13.91 -61.52 -24.88
N ILE A 595 -13.33 -61.77 -26.05
CA ILE A 595 -13.86 -61.32 -27.34
C ILE A 595 -14.22 -62.54 -28.16
N ARG A 596 -15.46 -62.57 -28.66
CA ARG A 596 -15.90 -63.53 -29.66
C ARG A 596 -15.92 -62.85 -31.02
N GLU A 597 -15.17 -63.39 -31.98
CA GLU A 597 -15.06 -62.88 -33.34
C GLU A 597 -15.62 -63.90 -34.34
N ASP A 598 -16.22 -63.40 -35.42
CA ASP A 598 -16.64 -64.20 -36.57
C ASP A 598 -15.47 -64.52 -37.52
N ARG A 599 -15.70 -65.36 -38.53
CA ARG A 599 -14.70 -65.76 -39.55
C ARG A 599 -14.06 -64.57 -40.27
N ASP A 600 -14.80 -63.48 -40.43
CA ASP A 600 -14.36 -62.24 -41.06
C ASP A 600 -13.68 -61.25 -40.09
N GLY A 601 -13.49 -61.64 -38.81
CA GLY A 601 -12.86 -60.80 -37.79
C GLY A 601 -13.78 -59.77 -37.12
N ASN A 602 -15.08 -59.78 -37.43
CA ASN A 602 -16.07 -58.91 -36.78
C ASN A 602 -16.35 -59.37 -35.34
N VAL A 603 -16.35 -58.44 -34.39
CA VAL A 603 -16.62 -58.73 -32.97
C VAL A 603 -18.13 -58.99 -32.77
N ILE A 604 -18.48 -60.22 -32.40
CA ILE A 604 -19.84 -60.68 -32.10
C ILE A 604 -20.24 -60.26 -30.68
N SER A 605 -19.34 -60.45 -29.71
CA SER A 605 -19.59 -60.10 -28.32
C SER A 605 -18.28 -59.86 -27.58
N GLN A 606 -18.29 -58.86 -26.70
CA GLN A 606 -17.18 -58.54 -25.83
C GLN A 606 -17.64 -58.52 -24.38
N TYR A 607 -16.92 -59.24 -23.53
CA TYR A 607 -17.05 -59.18 -22.08
C TYR A 607 -15.79 -58.57 -21.48
N ILE A 608 -15.98 -57.73 -20.47
CA ILE A 608 -14.91 -57.15 -19.67
C ILE A 608 -14.98 -57.71 -18.24
N ARG A 609 -13.81 -57.93 -17.64
CA ARG A 609 -13.71 -58.31 -16.23
C ARG A 609 -13.60 -57.05 -15.38
N THR A 610 -14.57 -56.83 -14.51
CA THR A 610 -14.63 -55.63 -13.67
C THR A 610 -15.30 -55.93 -12.33
N THR A 611 -15.54 -54.90 -11.52
CA THR A 611 -16.28 -54.98 -10.25
C THR A 611 -17.46 -54.01 -10.28
N ALA A 612 -18.48 -54.25 -9.44
CA ALA A 612 -19.62 -53.34 -9.32
C ALA A 612 -19.17 -51.92 -8.95
N GLY A 613 -18.17 -51.78 -8.07
CA GLY A 613 -17.63 -50.47 -7.69
C GLY A 613 -16.97 -49.72 -8.86
N ARG A 614 -16.15 -50.38 -9.68
CA ARG A 614 -15.56 -49.77 -10.88
C ARG A 614 -16.63 -49.34 -11.89
N ILE A 615 -17.74 -50.08 -12.00
CA ILE A 615 -18.88 -49.69 -12.85
C ILE A 615 -19.52 -48.39 -12.33
N ILE A 616 -19.79 -48.30 -11.02
CA ILE A 616 -20.37 -47.10 -10.39
C ILE A 616 -19.47 -45.88 -10.65
N PHE A 617 -18.16 -46.01 -10.41
CA PHE A 617 -17.20 -44.93 -10.63
C PHE A 617 -17.19 -44.45 -12.09
N ASN A 618 -17.01 -45.37 -13.04
CA ASN A 618 -16.91 -45.01 -14.46
C ASN A 618 -18.24 -44.48 -15.01
N LYS A 619 -19.38 -45.03 -14.57
CA LYS A 619 -20.70 -44.50 -14.93
C LYS A 619 -20.85 -43.07 -14.47
N THR A 620 -20.48 -42.76 -13.22
CA THR A 620 -20.51 -41.39 -12.69
C THR A 620 -19.65 -40.44 -13.52
N VAL A 621 -18.45 -40.87 -13.92
CA VAL A 621 -17.57 -40.06 -14.77
C VAL A 621 -18.15 -39.86 -16.17
N GLN A 622 -18.70 -40.91 -16.79
CA GLN A 622 -19.30 -40.85 -18.13
C GLN A 622 -20.55 -39.99 -18.14
N ASP A 623 -21.42 -40.12 -17.13
CA ASP A 623 -22.63 -39.31 -17.00
C ASP A 623 -22.28 -37.82 -16.89
N ILE A 624 -21.17 -37.47 -16.20
CA ILE A 624 -20.69 -36.07 -16.10
C ILE A 624 -20.04 -35.59 -17.39
N LEU A 625 -19.29 -36.44 -18.11
CA LEU A 625 -18.65 -36.04 -19.38
C LEU A 625 -19.63 -35.94 -20.55
N SER A 626 -20.79 -36.61 -20.45
CA SER A 626 -21.84 -36.60 -21.46
C SER A 626 -22.95 -35.58 -21.20
N ALA A 627 -23.03 -35.04 -19.98
CA ALA A 627 -23.87 -33.91 -19.59
C ALA A 627 -23.19 -32.57 -19.89
#